data_AF-A0A318AGC1-F1
#
_entry.id   AF-A0A318AGC1-F1
#
_cell.length_a   1.000
_cell.length_b   1.000
_cell.length_c   1.000
_cell.angle_alpha   90.00
_cell.angle_beta   90.00
_cell.angle_gamma   90.00
#
_symmetry.space_group_name_H-M   'P 1'
#
loop_
_entity.id
_entity.type
_entity.pdbx_description
1 polymer ?
#
loop_
_entity_poly.entity_id
_entity_poly.type
_entity_poly.pdbx_seq_one_letter_code
_entity_poly.pdbx_strand_id
1 'polypeptide(L)'
;MATTANHETTISTDTEKKAGPWLALLLAGGFEVGYALSVNGSNGFTNPTWSLVAIVFFLFTLFFLSVALKRIDVGIGYAVWAGIGAVGAALLGPVFFDETLTLIKGFWLAVIIGGVIWLKLADSPKLSAKSDSTSRAATELHK
;
A
#
# COMPACT_ATOMS: atom_id res chain seq x y z
N MET A 1 52.09 -17.92 33.28
CA MET A 1 51.21 -16.76 33.03
C MET A 1 50.26 -17.18 31.91
N ALA A 2 49.07 -17.67 32.27
CA ALA A 2 48.09 -18.17 31.31
C ALA A 2 47.31 -16.98 30.75
N THR A 3 47.44 -16.70 29.46
CA THR A 3 46.48 -15.89 28.70
C THR A 3 45.78 -16.82 27.72
N THR A 4 44.59 -17.21 28.13
CA THR A 4 43.57 -17.93 27.38
C THR A 4 43.06 -17.13 26.18
N ALA A 5 42.66 -17.90 25.17
CA ALA A 5 41.69 -17.67 24.10
C ALA A 5 40.82 -16.41 24.19
N ASN A 6 40.49 -15.83 23.02
CA ASN A 6 39.10 -15.65 22.58
C ASN A 6 39.04 -15.43 21.07
N HIS A 7 38.67 -16.51 20.40
CA HIS A 7 38.08 -16.54 19.07
C HIS A 7 36.61 -16.14 19.26
N GLU A 8 36.17 -15.02 18.69
CA GLU A 8 34.74 -14.74 18.55
C GLU A 8 34.52 -14.04 17.21
N THR A 9 34.19 -14.90 16.24
CA THR A 9 33.67 -14.53 14.94
C THR A 9 32.27 -13.96 15.18
N THR A 10 32.17 -12.65 15.34
CA THR A 10 30.88 -11.97 15.36
C THR A 10 30.34 -11.87 13.93
N ILE A 11 29.80 -12.99 13.44
CA ILE A 11 28.71 -12.97 12.47
C ILE A 11 27.48 -12.49 13.23
N SER A 12 27.37 -11.18 13.47
CA SER A 12 26.11 -10.57 13.87
C SER A 12 25.25 -10.46 12.62
N THR A 13 24.34 -11.41 12.49
CA THR A 13 23.16 -11.38 11.63
C THR A 13 22.35 -10.11 11.88
N ASP A 14 22.76 -9.00 11.27
CA ASP A 14 22.08 -7.70 11.39
C ASP A 14 20.95 -7.59 10.35
N THR A 15 20.14 -8.64 10.26
CA THR A 15 18.89 -8.69 9.47
C THR A 15 17.68 -8.80 10.42
N GLU A 16 17.80 -8.32 11.65
CA GLU A 16 16.67 -8.22 12.56
C GLU A 16 15.98 -6.85 12.44
N LYS A 17 14.66 -6.87 12.18
CA LYS A 17 13.69 -5.79 12.47
C LYS A 17 13.64 -4.54 11.57
N LYS A 18 13.82 -4.68 10.26
CA LYS A 18 13.22 -3.74 9.27
C LYS A 18 12.08 -4.34 8.44
N ALA A 19 11.92 -5.67 8.45
CA ALA A 19 10.95 -6.38 7.62
C ALA A 19 9.49 -6.24 8.06
N GLY A 20 9.22 -5.95 9.34
CA GLY A 20 7.87 -5.96 9.91
C GLY A 20 6.82 -5.09 9.18
N PRO A 21 7.04 -3.78 9.00
CA PRO A 21 6.03 -2.89 8.43
C PRO A 21 5.86 -3.04 6.91
N TRP A 22 6.93 -3.33 6.17
CA TRP A 22 6.83 -3.59 4.73
C TRP A 22 6.18 -4.94 4.44
N LEU A 23 6.47 -5.97 5.25
CA LEU A 23 5.78 -7.25 5.16
C LEU A 23 4.29 -7.11 5.50
N ALA A 24 3.95 -6.34 6.54
CA ALA A 24 2.56 -6.00 6.85
C ALA A 24 1.87 -5.26 5.70
N LEU A 25 2.57 -4.36 5.02
CA LEU A 25 2.05 -3.63 3.86
C LEU A 25 1.81 -4.56 2.65
N LEU A 26 2.72 -5.50 2.41
CA LEU A 26 2.54 -6.52 1.37
C LEU A 26 1.38 -7.47 1.70
N LEU A 27 1.25 -7.90 2.96
CA LEU A 27 0.10 -8.69 3.41
C LEU A 27 -1.20 -7.89 3.26
N ALA A 28 -1.21 -6.62 3.64
CA ALA A 28 -2.37 -5.74 3.46
C ALA A 28 -2.78 -5.68 1.99
N GLY A 29 -1.84 -5.44 1.08
CA GLY A 29 -2.10 -5.47 -0.35
C GLY A 29 -2.61 -6.82 -0.85
N GLY A 30 -2.08 -7.94 -0.34
CA GLY A 30 -2.58 -9.28 -0.70
C GLY A 30 -4.02 -9.52 -0.26
N PHE A 31 -4.37 -9.11 0.97
CA PHE A 31 -5.74 -9.16 1.48
C PHE A 31 -6.68 -8.23 0.72
N GLU A 32 -6.19 -7.08 0.27
CA GLU A 32 -6.94 -6.15 -0.59
C GLU A 32 -7.36 -6.80 -1.90
N VAL A 33 -6.46 -7.56 -2.52
CA VAL A 33 -6.77 -8.30 -3.74
C VAL A 33 -7.83 -9.38 -3.45
N GLY A 34 -7.70 -10.10 -2.34
CA GLY A 34 -8.71 -11.06 -1.89
C GLY A 34 -10.08 -10.42 -1.65
N TYR A 35 -10.10 -9.21 -1.07
CA TYR A 35 -11.30 -8.40 -0.90
C TYR A 35 -11.92 -8.02 -2.25
N ALA A 36 -11.13 -7.46 -3.17
CA ALA A 36 -11.59 -7.05 -4.49
C ALA A 36 -12.20 -8.22 -5.29
N LEU A 37 -11.56 -9.40 -5.25
CA LEU A 37 -12.11 -10.61 -5.86
C LEU A 37 -13.40 -11.05 -5.18
N SER A 38 -13.45 -11.04 -3.85
CA SER A 38 -14.63 -11.47 -3.09
C SER A 38 -15.83 -10.55 -3.33
N VAL A 39 -15.61 -9.25 -3.46
CA VAL A 39 -16.65 -8.27 -3.82
C VAL A 39 -17.18 -8.55 -5.21
N ASN A 40 -16.30 -8.80 -6.19
CA ASN A 40 -16.72 -9.14 -7.54
C ASN A 40 -17.55 -10.44 -7.55
N GLY A 41 -17.10 -11.48 -6.85
CA GLY A 41 -17.82 -12.75 -6.72
C GLY A 41 -19.11 -12.70 -5.90
N SER A 42 -19.31 -11.66 -5.09
CA SER A 42 -20.54 -11.47 -4.31
C SER A 42 -21.75 -11.08 -5.16
N ASN A 43 -21.56 -10.76 -6.44
CA ASN A 43 -22.57 -10.22 -7.36
C ASN A 43 -23.30 -8.99 -6.78
N GLY A 44 -22.58 -8.11 -6.08
CA GLY A 44 -23.19 -6.97 -5.39
C GLY A 44 -23.84 -7.38 -4.06
N PHE A 45 -23.14 -8.19 -3.28
CA PHE A 45 -23.52 -8.68 -1.95
C PHE A 45 -24.75 -9.60 -1.89
N THR A 46 -25.23 -10.10 -3.03
CA THR A 46 -26.38 -11.03 -3.07
C THR A 46 -26.01 -12.43 -2.62
N ASN A 47 -24.74 -12.84 -2.76
CA ASN A 47 -24.27 -14.13 -2.25
C ASN A 47 -23.67 -13.96 -0.84
N PRO A 48 -24.33 -14.48 0.22
CA PRO A 48 -23.92 -14.25 1.60
C PRO A 48 -22.55 -14.86 1.93
N THR A 49 -22.15 -15.93 1.25
CA THR A 49 -20.85 -16.59 1.48
C THR A 49 -19.70 -15.69 1.03
N TRP A 50 -19.78 -15.16 -0.20
CA TRP A 50 -18.78 -14.26 -0.75
C TRP A 50 -18.78 -12.90 -0.06
N SER A 51 -19.95 -12.40 0.34
CA SER A 51 -20.09 -11.18 1.14
C SER A 51 -19.36 -11.28 2.49
N LEU A 52 -19.50 -12.41 3.19
CA LEU A 52 -18.83 -12.62 4.47
C LEU A 52 -17.31 -12.66 4.30
N VAL A 53 -16.84 -13.36 3.27
CA VAL A 53 -15.42 -13.43 2.92
C VAL A 53 -14.87 -12.05 2.57
N ALA A 54 -15.62 -11.23 1.82
CA ALA A 54 -15.23 -9.85 1.52
C ALA A 54 -15.07 -9.01 2.79
N ILE A 55 -16.02 -9.10 3.74
CA ILE A 55 -15.93 -8.36 5.02
C ILE A 55 -14.70 -8.77 5.82
N VAL A 56 -14.41 -10.08 5.88
CA VAL A 56 -13.23 -10.59 6.60
C VAL A 56 -11.95 -10.05 5.96
N PHE A 57 -11.82 -10.15 4.63
CA PHE A 57 -10.65 -9.62 3.93
C PHE A 57 -10.51 -8.11 4.07
N PHE A 58 -11.62 -7.37 4.08
CA PHE A 58 -11.66 -5.93 4.28
C PHE A 58 -11.17 -5.52 5.69
N LEU A 59 -11.54 -6.27 6.73
CA LEU A 59 -11.04 -6.02 8.07
C LEU A 59 -9.55 -6.33 8.18
N PHE A 60 -9.10 -7.42 7.55
CA PHE A 60 -7.69 -7.81 7.54
C PHE A 60 -6.81 -6.80 6.79
N THR A 61 -7.14 -6.44 5.54
CA THR A 61 -6.40 -5.45 4.75
C THR A 61 -6.22 -4.12 5.51
N LEU A 62 -7.30 -3.61 6.11
CA LEU A 62 -7.26 -2.38 6.90
C LEU A 62 -6.43 -2.50 8.18
N PHE A 63 -6.52 -3.64 8.88
CA PHE A 63 -5.74 -3.87 10.09
C PHE A 63 -4.25 -3.89 9.78
N PHE A 64 -3.83 -4.67 8.78
CA PHE A 64 -2.43 -4.77 8.38
C PHE A 64 -1.90 -3.45 7.81
N LEU A 65 -2.73 -2.73 7.04
CA LEU A 65 -2.41 -1.39 6.54
C LEU A 65 -2.18 -0.44 7.72
N SER A 66 -3.10 -0.38 8.68
CA SER A 66 -2.96 0.47 9.88
C SER A 66 -1.67 0.17 10.64
N VAL A 67 -1.29 -1.11 10.78
CA VAL A 67 -0.03 -1.51 11.42
C VAL A 67 1.18 -1.02 10.62
N ALA A 68 1.15 -1.12 9.29
CA ALA A 68 2.24 -0.62 8.44
C ALA A 68 2.37 0.92 8.51
N LEU A 69 1.24 1.64 8.53
CA LEU A 69 1.20 3.09 8.61
C LEU A 69 1.69 3.66 9.94
N LYS A 70 1.78 2.86 11.01
CA LYS A 70 2.43 3.26 12.27
C LYS A 70 3.94 3.49 12.12
N ARG A 71 4.54 3.01 11.04
CA ARG A 71 5.99 3.03 10.81
C ARG A 71 6.39 3.59 9.44
N ILE A 72 5.46 3.66 8.49
CA ILE A 72 5.67 4.17 7.14
C ILE A 72 4.83 5.44 6.98
N ASP A 73 5.34 6.40 6.21
CA ASP A 73 4.58 7.58 5.81
C ASP A 73 3.23 7.18 5.19
N VAL A 74 2.17 7.88 5.60
CA VAL A 74 0.79 7.59 5.21
C VAL A 74 0.63 7.63 3.69
N GLY A 75 1.20 8.64 3.02
CA GLY A 75 1.16 8.76 1.57
C GLY A 75 1.85 7.60 0.87
N ILE A 76 3.02 7.18 1.35
CA ILE A 76 3.74 6.02 0.79
C ILE A 76 2.95 4.73 0.99
N GLY A 77 2.42 4.49 2.19
CA GLY A 77 1.68 3.27 2.51
C GLY A 77 0.41 3.10 1.67
N TYR A 78 -0.42 4.15 1.58
CA TYR A 78 -1.63 4.11 0.74
C TYR A 78 -1.32 3.94 -0.74
N ALA A 79 -0.24 4.54 -1.25
CA ALA A 79 0.16 4.38 -2.65
C ALA A 79 0.46 2.94 -3.02
N VAL A 80 1.25 2.27 -2.17
CA VAL A 80 1.67 0.89 -2.40
C VAL A 80 0.48 -0.05 -2.23
N TRP A 81 -0.32 0.15 -1.18
CA TRP A 81 -1.53 -0.63 -0.95
C TRP A 81 -2.51 -0.53 -2.13
N ALA A 82 -2.83 0.69 -2.57
CA ALA A 82 -3.72 0.91 -3.71
C ALA A 82 -3.13 0.34 -5.02
N GLY A 83 -1.82 0.49 -5.24
CA GLY A 83 -1.13 -0.06 -6.40
C GLY A 83 -1.21 -1.60 -6.46
N ILE A 84 -0.93 -2.28 -5.35
CA ILE A 84 -1.02 -3.74 -5.25
C ILE A 84 -2.47 -4.21 -5.47
N GLY A 85 -3.44 -3.56 -4.81
CA GLY A 85 -4.87 -3.88 -4.97
C GLY A 85 -5.31 -3.75 -6.43
N ALA A 86 -4.96 -2.65 -7.10
CA ALA A 86 -5.32 -2.41 -8.49
C ALA A 86 -4.68 -3.42 -9.46
N VAL A 87 -3.38 -3.68 -9.32
CA VAL A 87 -2.67 -4.66 -10.16
C VAL A 87 -3.20 -6.07 -9.91
N GLY A 88 -3.41 -6.46 -8.67
CA GLY A 88 -3.91 -7.79 -8.33
C GLY A 88 -5.35 -8.00 -8.79
N ALA A 89 -6.23 -7.00 -8.64
CA ALA A 89 -7.59 -7.07 -9.17
C ALA A 89 -7.60 -7.15 -10.71
N ALA A 90 -6.74 -6.38 -11.38
CA ALA A 90 -6.56 -6.39 -12.83
C ALA A 90 -6.14 -7.76 -13.38
N LEU A 91 -5.22 -8.42 -12.68
CA LEU A 91 -4.64 -9.70 -13.10
C LEU A 91 -5.51 -10.89 -12.70
N LEU A 92 -6.01 -10.91 -11.47
CA LEU A 92 -6.74 -12.07 -10.92
C LEU A 92 -8.24 -12.03 -11.20
N GLY A 93 -8.85 -10.86 -11.38
CA GLY A 93 -10.29 -10.77 -11.69
C GLY A 93 -10.67 -11.58 -12.95
N PRO A 94 -9.98 -11.37 -14.07
CA PRO A 94 -10.22 -12.11 -15.33
C PRO A 94 -9.97 -13.61 -15.22
N VAL A 95 -8.99 -14.00 -14.38
CA VAL A 95 -8.65 -15.41 -14.14
C VAL A 95 -9.72 -16.12 -13.32
N PHE A 96 -10.34 -15.43 -12.35
CA PHE A 96 -11.33 -16.02 -11.45
C PHE A 96 -12.78 -15.92 -11.96
N PHE A 97 -13.10 -14.89 -12.73
CA PHE A 97 -14.48 -14.61 -13.17
C PHE A 97 -14.72 -14.91 -14.65
N ASP A 98 -13.73 -15.49 -15.34
CA ASP A 98 -13.78 -15.79 -16.78
C ASP A 98 -14.17 -14.56 -17.62
N GLU A 99 -13.88 -13.36 -17.10
CA GLU A 99 -14.17 -12.11 -17.79
C GLU A 99 -13.15 -11.91 -18.90
N THR A 100 -13.62 -11.57 -20.09
CA THR A 100 -12.75 -11.16 -21.19
C THR A 100 -12.06 -9.84 -20.84
N LEU A 101 -10.76 -9.90 -20.53
CA LEU A 101 -9.88 -8.74 -20.62
C LEU A 101 -9.71 -8.37 -22.09
N THR A 102 -10.50 -7.41 -22.53
CA THR A 102 -10.21 -6.74 -23.79
C THR A 102 -8.98 -5.86 -23.61
N LEU A 103 -8.13 -5.79 -24.64
CA LEU A 103 -6.96 -4.87 -24.69
C LEU A 103 -7.35 -3.42 -24.33
N ILE A 104 -8.57 -3.02 -24.69
CA ILE A 104 -9.17 -1.73 -24.34
C ILE A 104 -9.43 -1.58 -22.83
N LYS A 105 -9.99 -2.59 -22.15
CA LYS A 105 -10.15 -2.56 -20.67
C LYS A 105 -8.80 -2.45 -19.98
N GLY A 106 -7.81 -3.21 -20.45
CA GLY A 106 -6.44 -3.15 -19.93
C GLY A 106 -5.80 -1.77 -20.08
N PHE A 107 -5.97 -1.11 -21.24
CA PHE A 107 -5.46 0.24 -21.47
C PHE A 107 -6.10 1.26 -20.52
N TRP A 108 -7.43 1.28 -20.39
CA TRP A 108 -8.11 2.20 -19.48
C TRP A 108 -7.79 1.95 -18.02
N LEU A 109 -7.60 0.69 -17.64
CA LEU A 109 -7.16 0.33 -16.30
C LEU A 109 -5.74 0.86 -16.01
N ALA A 110 -4.83 0.77 -16.98
CA ALA A 110 -3.50 1.38 -16.88
C ALA A 110 -3.57 2.91 -16.75
N VAL A 111 -4.52 3.57 -17.44
CA VAL A 111 -4.78 5.01 -17.29
C VAL A 111 -5.29 5.35 -15.90
N ILE A 112 -6.23 4.57 -15.34
CA ILE A 112 -6.72 4.76 -13.96
C ILE A 112 -5.59 4.58 -12.95
N ILE A 113 -4.79 3.51 -13.08
CA ILE A 113 -3.63 3.24 -12.21
C ILE A 113 -2.63 4.40 -12.32
N GLY A 114 -2.32 4.87 -13.53
CA GLY A 114 -1.47 6.03 -13.77
C GLY A 114 -2.01 7.30 -13.12
N GLY A 115 -3.32 7.54 -13.21
CA GLY A 115 -3.99 8.67 -12.56
C GLY A 115 -3.91 8.63 -11.04
N VAL A 116 -4.09 7.45 -10.43
CA VAL A 116 -3.95 7.25 -8.97
C VAL A 116 -2.51 7.50 -8.53
N ILE A 117 -1.53 6.98 -9.27
CA ILE A 117 -0.10 7.21 -8.99
C ILE A 117 0.25 8.70 -9.11
N TRP A 118 -0.23 9.37 -10.17
CA TRP A 118 0.01 10.80 -10.40
C TRP A 118 -0.63 11.67 -9.32
N LEU A 119 -1.85 11.35 -8.90
CA LEU A 119 -2.54 12.03 -7.80
C LEU A 119 -1.74 11.92 -6.50
N LYS A 120 -1.23 10.72 -6.18
CA LYS A 120 -0.38 10.51 -4.99
C LYS A 120 0.96 11.25 -5.06
N LEU A 121 1.53 11.39 -6.26
CA LEU A 121 2.74 12.20 -6.48
C LEU A 121 2.46 13.70 -6.30
N ALA A 122 1.30 14.18 -6.76
CA ALA A 122 0.87 15.56 -6.62
C ALA A 122 0.57 15.95 -5.17
N ASP A 123 0.08 15.02 -4.36
CA ASP A 123 -0.23 15.24 -2.94
C ASP A 123 1.01 15.20 -2.02
N SER A 124 2.22 15.00 -2.57
CA SER A 124 3.45 14.99 -1.79
C SER A 124 3.91 16.42 -1.40
N PRO A 125 4.33 16.67 -0.15
CA PRO A 125 4.17 17.95 0.56
C PRO A 125 5.20 19.05 0.24
N LYS A 126 5.76 19.08 -0.98
CA LYS A 126 6.74 20.11 -1.36
C LYS A 126 6.08 21.48 -1.67
N LEU A 127 4.76 21.58 -1.57
CA LEU A 127 3.99 22.80 -1.86
C LEU A 127 3.46 23.53 -0.61
N SER A 128 3.35 22.86 0.55
CA SER A 128 2.90 23.51 1.80
C SER A 128 4.00 24.38 2.42
N ALA A 129 5.26 23.93 2.39
CA ALA A 129 6.38 24.68 2.97
C ALA A 129 6.71 26.01 2.26
N LYS A 130 6.26 26.21 1.01
CA LYS A 130 6.50 27.45 0.24
C LYS A 130 5.39 28.49 0.40
N SER A 131 4.19 28.06 0.79
CA SER A 131 3.07 28.95 1.14
C SER A 131 3.37 29.73 2.42
N ASP A 132 3.86 29.04 3.45
CA ASP A 132 4.12 29.63 4.78
C ASP A 132 5.32 30.58 4.78
N SER A 133 6.37 30.28 4.00
CA SER A 133 7.54 31.16 3.88
C SER A 133 7.23 32.46 3.15
N THR A 134 6.30 32.42 2.18
CA THR A 134 5.91 33.60 1.38
C THR A 134 4.99 34.53 2.16
N SER A 135 4.09 33.97 2.98
CA SER A 135 3.21 34.75 3.87
C SER A 135 4.00 35.46 4.99
N ARG A 136 4.98 34.78 5.61
CA ARG A 136 5.84 35.37 6.66
C ARG A 136 6.75 36.49 6.13
N ALA A 137 7.30 36.34 4.93
CA ALA A 137 8.10 37.38 4.29
C ALA A 137 7.28 38.64 3.95
N ALA A 138 6.01 38.47 3.56
CA ALA A 138 5.10 39.60 3.30
C ALA A 138 4.70 40.34 4.59
N THR A 139 4.61 39.65 5.74
CA THR A 139 4.32 40.28 7.04
C THR A 139 5.52 41.05 7.61
N GLU A 140 6.76 40.60 7.37
CA GLU A 140 7.97 41.31 7.84
C GLU A 140 8.34 42.54 7.01
N LEU A 141 7.92 42.64 5.76
CA LEU A 141 8.13 43.83 4.91
C LEU A 141 7.21 45.02 5.25
N HIS A 142 6.19 44.80 6.08
CA HIS A 142 5.16 45.81 6.41
C HIS A 142 5.25 46.30 7.87
N LYS A 143 6.35 46.01 8.56
CA LYS A 143 6.66 46.45 9.93
C LYS A 143 7.96 47.24 9.94
#